data_AF-A0A4V1FFB3-F1
#
_entry.id   AF-A0A4V1FFB3-F1
#
_cell.length_a   1.000
_cell.length_b   1.000
_cell.length_c   1.000
_cell.angle_alpha   90.00
_cell.angle_beta   90.00
_cell.angle_gamma   90.00
#
_symmetry.space_group_name_H-M   'P 1'
#
loop_
_entity.id
_entity.type
_entity.pdbx_description
1 polymer ?
#
loop_
_entity_poly.entity_id
_entity_poly.type
_entity_poly.pdbx_seq_one_letter_code
_entity_poly.pdbx_strand_id
1 'polypeptide(L)'
;MDIKLNSKIILEKEFKKAMKGYSVDQVDQFLDQIMEDYDAFEKTVEELRAENKRLKEEIENNTARRPQVSPPAAGNTNFDILKRLSNLEKHVFGSKLFE
;
A
#
# COMPACT_ATOMS: atom_id res chain seq x y z
N MET A 1 12.76 15.03 5.04
CA MET A 1 12.77 16.19 4.13
C MET A 1 12.31 17.36 4.95
N ASP A 2 13.13 18.39 5.11
CA ASP A 2 12.78 19.57 5.90
C ASP A 2 12.17 20.62 4.95
N ILE A 3 10.84 20.72 4.95
CA ILE A 3 10.11 21.66 4.09
C ILE A 3 9.95 22.97 4.87
N LYS A 4 10.50 24.05 4.32
CA LYS A 4 10.59 25.36 4.99
C LYS A 4 9.41 26.29 4.72
N LEU A 5 8.65 26.02 3.65
CA LEU A 5 7.56 26.86 3.18
C LEU A 5 6.33 25.99 2.94
N ASN A 6 5.15 26.57 3.16
CA ASN A 6 3.86 26.02 2.75
C ASN A 6 3.01 27.18 2.22
N SER A 7 1.88 26.87 1.59
CA SER A 7 1.02 27.86 0.94
C SER A 7 0.57 28.97 1.90
N LYS A 8 0.30 28.62 3.16
CA LYS A 8 -0.03 29.59 4.21
C LYS A 8 1.12 30.55 4.53
N ILE A 9 2.34 30.03 4.70
CA ILE A 9 3.54 30.86 4.98
C ILE A 9 3.83 31.78 3.80
N ILE A 10 3.60 31.33 2.57
CA ILE A 10 3.80 32.14 1.36
C ILE A 10 2.76 33.27 1.31
N LEU A 11 1.49 32.97 1.58
CA LEU A 11 0.41 33.97 1.60
C LEU A 11 0.63 35.04 2.68
N GLU A 12 1.08 34.66 3.86
CA GLU A 12 1.33 35.59 4.98
C GLU A 12 2.67 36.34 4.86
N LYS A 13 3.44 36.11 3.78
CA LYS A 13 4.78 36.68 3.63
C LYS A 13 4.74 38.13 3.18
N GLU A 14 5.10 39.03 4.10
CA GLU A 14 5.31 40.43 3.75
C GLU A 14 6.77 40.73 3.36
N PHE A 15 6.95 41.46 2.25
CA PHE A 15 8.25 41.96 1.79
C PHE A 15 8.40 43.45 2.08
N LYS A 16 9.61 43.85 2.51
CA LYS A 16 9.94 45.27 2.70
C LYS A 16 10.03 45.96 1.34
N LYS A 17 9.37 47.12 1.22
CA LYS A 17 9.44 47.96 0.02
C LYS A 17 10.78 48.70 -0.01
N ALA A 18 11.42 48.76 -1.18
CA ALA A 18 12.64 49.50 -1.43
C ALA A 18 12.46 50.42 -2.64
N MET A 19 13.24 51.50 -2.73
CA MET A 19 13.13 52.52 -3.78
C MET A 19 13.37 51.97 -5.21
N LYS A 20 14.14 50.88 -5.31
CA LYS A 20 14.21 50.00 -6.48
C LYS A 20 13.89 48.58 -6.03
N GLY A 21 12.96 47.94 -6.71
CA GLY A 21 12.54 46.57 -6.41
C GLY A 21 11.68 46.02 -7.53
N TYR A 22 11.26 44.76 -7.38
CA TYR A 22 10.31 44.13 -8.28
C TYR A 22 8.93 44.76 -8.15
N SER A 23 8.13 44.66 -9.21
CA SER A 23 6.72 45.06 -9.16
C SER A 23 5.97 44.15 -8.19
N VAL A 24 5.26 44.74 -7.23
CA VAL A 24 4.50 44.00 -6.22
C VAL A 24 3.49 43.07 -6.91
N ASP A 25 2.72 43.58 -7.86
CA ASP A 25 1.71 42.80 -8.58
C ASP A 25 2.30 41.59 -9.34
N GLN A 26 3.51 41.73 -9.90
CA GLN A 26 4.18 40.62 -10.59
C GLN A 26 4.71 39.57 -9.61
N VAL A 27 5.18 40.02 -8.45
CA VAL A 27 5.61 39.10 -7.38
C VAL A 27 4.42 38.36 -6.83
N ASP A 28 3.31 39.05 -6.54
CA ASP A 28 2.10 38.44 -5.98
C ASP A 28 1.51 37.39 -6.94
N GLN A 29 1.37 37.71 -8.24
CA GLN A 29 0.93 36.73 -9.26
C GLN A 29 1.84 35.50 -9.33
N PHE A 30 3.14 35.69 -9.16
CA PHE A 30 4.09 34.58 -9.16
C PHE A 30 4.00 33.75 -7.87
N LEU A 31 3.75 34.40 -6.72
CA LEU A 31 3.55 33.71 -5.45
C LEU A 31 2.23 32.93 -5.42
N ASP A 32 1.17 33.44 -6.05
CA ASP A 32 -0.08 32.71 -6.24
C ASP A 32 0.15 31.39 -7.00
N GLN A 33 0.92 31.44 -8.10
CA GLN A 33 1.26 30.23 -8.85
C GLN A 33 2.10 29.24 -8.01
N ILE A 34 3.07 29.75 -7.24
CA ILE A 34 3.86 28.89 -6.34
C ILE A 34 2.96 28.25 -5.28
N MET A 35 1.98 28.99 -4.73
CA MET A 35 1.03 28.43 -3.76
C MET A 35 0.22 27.30 -4.37
N GLU A 36 -0.31 27.47 -5.59
CA GLU A 36 -1.03 26.42 -6.31
C GLU A 36 -0.17 25.15 -6.49
N ASP A 37 1.09 25.31 -6.87
CA ASP A 37 2.02 24.20 -7.01
C ASP A 37 2.28 23.49 -5.66
N TYR A 38 2.45 24.25 -4.57
CA TYR A 38 2.65 23.67 -3.24
C TYR A 38 1.44 22.86 -2.78
N ASP A 39 0.23 23.36 -2.99
CA ASP A 39 -1.01 22.63 -2.69
C ASP A 39 -1.12 21.34 -3.53
N ALA A 40 -0.78 21.42 -4.82
CA ALA A 40 -0.76 20.27 -5.70
C ALA A 40 0.28 19.22 -5.27
N PHE A 41 1.46 19.64 -4.85
CA PHE A 41 2.49 18.75 -4.32
C PHE A 41 2.07 18.10 -3.01
N GLU A 42 1.47 18.85 -2.08
CA GLU A 42 0.99 18.30 -0.81
C GLU A 42 -0.07 17.23 -1.04
N LYS A 43 -1.07 17.52 -1.89
CA LYS A 43 -2.09 16.53 -2.29
C LYS A 43 -1.48 15.28 -2.91
N THR A 44 -0.54 15.44 -3.85
CA THR A 44 0.13 14.31 -4.51
C THR A 44 0.91 13.46 -3.50
N VAL A 45 1.61 14.11 -2.55
CA VAL A 45 2.35 13.41 -1.49
C VAL A 45 1.41 12.66 -0.55
N GLU A 46 0.27 13.25 -0.19
CA GLU A 46 -0.75 12.57 0.62
C GLU A 46 -1.33 11.35 -0.09
N GLU A 47 -1.70 11.47 -1.36
CA GLU A 47 -2.20 10.37 -2.18
C GLU A 47 -1.17 9.23 -2.27
N LEU A 48 0.10 9.55 -2.56
CA LEU A 48 1.17 8.55 -2.61
C LEU A 48 1.45 7.89 -1.26
N ARG A 49 1.35 8.63 -0.15
CA ARG A 49 1.51 8.08 1.20
C ARG A 49 0.34 7.16 1.56
N ALA A 50 -0.89 7.54 1.22
CA ALA A 50 -2.08 6.74 1.42
C ALA A 50 -2.01 5.43 0.63
N GLU A 51 -1.61 5.50 -0.65
CA GLU A 51 -1.45 4.32 -1.49
C GLU A 51 -0.32 3.42 -0.98
N ASN A 52 0.82 3.99 -0.59
CA ASN A 52 1.91 3.21 0.02
C ASN A 52 1.48 2.51 1.31
N LYS A 53 0.67 3.18 2.13
CA LYS A 53 0.12 2.58 3.34
C LYS A 53 -0.80 1.40 3.00
N ARG A 54 -1.74 1.59 2.07
CA ARG A 54 -2.66 0.55 1.59
C ARG A 54 -1.91 -0.67 1.04
N LEU A 55 -0.93 -0.45 0.18
CA LEU A 55 -0.12 -1.52 -0.42
C LEU A 55 0.69 -2.27 0.64
N LYS A 56 1.25 -1.58 1.64
CA LYS A 56 1.96 -2.24 2.76
C LYS A 56 1.03 -3.11 3.60
N GLU A 57 -0.17 -2.62 3.90
CA GLU A 57 -1.20 -3.39 4.62
C GLU A 57 -1.67 -4.60 3.81
N GLU A 58 -1.82 -4.48 2.48
CA GLU A 58 -2.16 -5.60 1.61
C GLU A 58 -1.06 -6.66 1.57
N ILE A 59 0.21 -6.23 1.47
CA ILE A 59 1.36 -7.14 1.55
C ILE A 59 1.37 -7.87 2.90
N GLU A 60 1.22 -7.15 4.01
CA GLU A 60 1.19 -7.74 5.35
C GLU A 60 0.07 -8.78 5.47
N ASN A 61 -1.16 -8.43 5.08
CA ASN A 61 -2.30 -9.34 5.08
C ASN A 61 -2.10 -10.57 4.18
N ASN A 62 -1.45 -10.42 3.04
CA ASN A 62 -1.17 -11.54 2.13
C ASN A 62 -0.02 -12.42 2.63
N THR A 63 1.00 -11.84 3.27
CA THR A 63 2.06 -12.60 3.95
C THR A 63 1.58 -13.34 5.19
N ALA A 64 0.65 -12.76 5.96
CA ALA A 64 0.01 -13.44 7.09
C ALA A 64 -0.95 -14.57 6.65
N ARG A 65 -1.47 -14.50 5.42
CA ARG A 65 -2.30 -15.55 4.81
C ARG A 65 -1.53 -16.60 4.02
N ARG A 66 -0.20 -16.48 3.88
CA ARG A 66 0.60 -17.64 3.48
C ARG A 66 0.64 -18.60 4.66
N PRO A 67 0.03 -19.80 4.59
CA PRO A 67 0.43 -20.85 5.50
C PRO A 67 1.93 -21.00 5.34
N GLN A 68 2.68 -21.03 6.45
CA GLN A 68 4.07 -21.45 6.43
C GLN A 68 4.15 -22.68 5.54
N VAL A 69 4.79 -22.52 4.39
CA VAL A 69 5.26 -23.65 3.60
C VAL A 69 6.34 -24.29 4.44
N SER A 70 5.91 -25.16 5.34
CA SER A 70 6.71 -26.27 5.84
C SER A 70 7.43 -26.86 4.62
N PRO A 71 8.73 -27.22 4.72
CA PRO A 71 9.42 -27.92 3.63
C PRO A 71 8.54 -29.08 3.17
N PRO A 72 8.47 -29.39 1.86
CA PRO A 72 7.46 -30.30 1.32
C PRO A 72 7.53 -31.62 2.07
N ALA A 73 6.60 -31.81 3.00
CA ALA A 73 6.37 -33.08 3.66
C ALA A 73 5.70 -33.96 2.61
N ALA A 74 6.52 -34.52 1.71
CA ALA A 74 6.13 -35.52 0.72
C ALA A 74 5.55 -36.81 1.36
N GLY A 75 5.41 -36.84 2.69
CA GLY A 75 4.75 -37.92 3.44
C GLY A 75 3.26 -37.70 3.75
N ASN A 76 2.76 -36.46 3.81
CA ASN A 76 1.41 -36.21 4.32
C ASN A 76 0.33 -36.41 3.25
N THR A 77 0.59 -35.99 2.01
CA THR A 77 -0.33 -36.22 0.88
C THR A 77 -0.44 -37.71 0.55
N ASN A 78 0.66 -38.46 0.61
CA ASN A 78 0.65 -39.90 0.38
C ASN A 78 -0.19 -40.64 1.44
N PHE A 79 -0.09 -40.26 2.71
CA PHE A 79 -0.92 -40.84 3.76
C PHE A 79 -2.41 -40.50 3.60
N ASP A 80 -2.74 -39.24 3.28
CA ASP A 80 -4.13 -38.82 3.08
C ASP A 80 -4.76 -39.45 1.83
N ILE A 81 -3.97 -39.62 0.75
CA ILE A 81 -4.38 -40.35 -0.45
C ILE A 81 -4.64 -41.82 -0.11
N LEU A 82 -3.73 -42.49 0.61
CA LEU A 82 -3.91 -43.89 1.03
C LEU A 82 -5.11 -44.08 1.97
N LYS A 83 -5.33 -43.15 2.91
CA LYS A 83 -6.49 -43.18 3.81
C LYS A 83 -7.80 -42.97 3.05
N ARG A 84 -7.81 -42.08 2.05
CA ARG A 84 -8.97 -41.85 1.19
C ARG A 84 -9.25 -43.04 0.29
N LEU A 85 -8.21 -43.65 -0.30
CA LEU A 85 -8.34 -44.91 -1.04
C LEU A 85 -8.88 -46.03 -0.16
N SER A 86 -8.31 -46.23 1.03
CA SER A 86 -8.76 -47.28 1.97
C SER A 86 -10.23 -47.10 2.37
N ASN A 87 -10.68 -45.87 2.60
CA ASN A 87 -12.09 -45.57 2.87
C ASN A 87 -13.00 -45.84 1.66
N LEU A 88 -12.54 -45.50 0.45
CA LEU A 88 -13.24 -45.81 -0.80
C LEU A 88 -13.33 -47.32 -1.02
N GLU A 89 -12.25 -48.06 -0.82
CA GLU A 89 -12.22 -49.53 -0.93
C GLU A 89 -13.15 -50.18 0.10
N LYS A 90 -13.14 -49.72 1.35
CA LYS A 90 -14.07 -50.21 2.37
C LYS A 90 -15.53 -49.89 2.01
N HIS A 91 -15.81 -48.76 1.38
CA HIS A 91 -17.17 -48.40 0.99
C HIS A 91 -17.66 -49.17 -0.26
N VAL A 92 -16.77 -49.38 -1.24
CA VAL A 92 -17.08 -50.04 -2.51
C VAL A 92 -17.03 -51.57 -2.40
N PHE A 93 -16.14 -52.11 -1.56
CA PHE A 93 -15.91 -53.55 -1.38
C PHE A 93 -16.32 -54.08 0.00
N GLY A 94 -16.68 -53.22 0.95
CA GLY A 94 -17.14 -53.66 2.28
C GLY A 94 -18.41 -54.51 2.26
N SER A 95 -19.21 -54.39 1.21
CA SER A 95 -20.37 -55.24 0.93
C SER A 95 -20.06 -56.52 0.13
N LYS A 96 -18.80 -56.74 -0.28
CA LYS A 96 -18.34 -57.95 -1.01
C LYS A 96 -17.40 -58.86 -0.23
N LEU A 97 -17.03 -58.49 1.01
CA LEU A 97 -16.14 -59.27 1.87
C LEU A 97 -16.88 -60.12 2.91
N PHE A 98 -18.22 -60.10 2.90
CA PHE A 98 -19.07 -60.87 3.83
C PHE A 98 -20.13 -61.71 3.13
N GLU A 99 -19.88 -62.13 1.88
CA GLU A 99 -20.62 -63.23 1.23
C GLU A 99 -19.65 -64.36 0.87
#